data_AF-A0A3D4XHH7-F1
#
_entry.id   AF-A0A3D4XHH7-F1
#
_cell.length_a   1.000
_cell.length_b   1.000
_cell.length_c   1.000
_cell.angle_alpha   90.00
_cell.angle_beta   90.00
_cell.angle_gamma   90.00
#
_symmetry.space_group_name_H-M   'P 1'
#
loop_
_entity.id
_entity.type
_entity.pdbx_description
1 polymer ?
#
loop_
_entity_poly.entity_id
_entity_poly.type
_entity_poly.pdbx_seq_one_letter_code
_entity_poly.pdbx_strand_id
1 'polypeptide(L)'
;MKKIIFIIMIMYFTINANSLFSQNFNELPTKVRDSLLIKIADRALEKYGPEYNRGYLTPIVKFEGEFKGGIHKGESAYSITYSYDKSKELFERDFSAKVVVVNKSRKILTIDFGNGLSYLIEEIEMKNKKHKKMPFSTSKKQEVYKL
;
A
#
# COMPACT_ATOMS: atom_id res chain seq x y z
N MET A 1 35.97 -9.96 25.19
CA MET A 1 34.66 -10.28 25.80
C MET A 1 33.55 -9.30 25.39
N LYS A 2 33.69 -7.98 25.67
CA LYS A 2 32.65 -6.97 25.29
C LYS A 2 32.28 -6.94 23.80
N LYS A 3 33.27 -7.10 22.88
CA LYS A 3 33.02 -7.17 21.43
C LYS A 3 32.24 -8.42 20.99
N ILE A 4 32.45 -9.56 21.67
CA ILE A 4 31.75 -10.82 21.38
C ILE A 4 30.29 -10.72 21.83
N ILE A 5 30.03 -10.16 23.01
CA ILE A 5 28.67 -9.90 23.52
C ILE A 5 27.90 -8.96 22.59
N PHE A 6 28.56 -7.93 22.06
CA PHE A 6 27.94 -6.99 21.11
C PHE A 6 27.57 -7.67 19.77
N ILE A 7 28.43 -8.53 19.24
CA ILE A 7 28.14 -9.32 18.04
C ILE A 7 26.97 -10.29 18.28
N ILE A 8 26.95 -10.97 19.44
CA ILE A 8 25.85 -11.87 19.80
C ILE A 8 24.53 -11.10 19.94
N MET A 9 24.53 -9.89 20.52
CA MET A 9 23.32 -9.04 20.58
C MET A 9 22.83 -8.62 19.19
N ILE A 10 23.72 -8.22 18.28
CA ILE A 10 23.34 -7.87 16.90
C ILE A 10 22.74 -9.09 16.19
N MET A 11 23.35 -10.26 16.35
CA MET A 11 22.88 -11.50 15.74
C MET A 11 21.52 -11.95 16.30
N TYR A 12 21.30 -11.80 17.61
CA TYR A 12 19.99 -12.02 18.23
C TYR A 12 18.93 -11.05 17.70
N PHE A 13 19.30 -9.79 17.48
CA PHE A 13 18.39 -8.77 16.96
C PHE A 13 18.01 -9.04 15.49
N THR A 14 18.95 -9.50 14.66
CA THR A 14 18.68 -9.82 13.25
C THR A 14 17.85 -11.09 13.06
N ILE A 15 18.02 -12.11 13.91
CA ILE A 15 17.19 -13.34 13.87
C ILE A 15 15.72 -13.02 14.19
N ASN A 16 15.46 -12.17 15.20
CA ASN A 16 14.10 -11.77 15.57
C ASN A 16 13.46 -10.81 14.56
N ALA A 17 14.24 -9.98 13.86
CA ALA A 17 13.71 -9.11 12.80
C ALA A 17 13.17 -9.90 11.60
N ASN A 18 13.79 -11.06 11.28
CA ASN A 18 13.35 -11.92 10.19
C ASN A 18 12.03 -12.65 10.50
N SER A 19 11.79 -13.04 11.76
CA SER A 19 10.51 -13.67 12.15
C SER A 19 9.33 -12.70 12.03
N LEU A 20 9.53 -11.41 12.34
CA LEU A 20 8.53 -10.37 12.11
C LEU A 20 8.22 -10.12 10.63
N PHE A 21 9.14 -10.46 9.72
CA PHE A 21 8.94 -10.31 8.27
C PHE A 21 8.14 -11.47 7.66
N SER A 22 8.12 -12.63 8.32
CA SER A 22 7.40 -13.85 7.92
C SER A 22 5.95 -13.92 8.43
N GLN A 23 5.60 -13.10 9.44
CA GLN A 23 4.28 -13.15 10.06
C GLN A 23 3.16 -12.66 9.14
N ASN A 24 2.07 -13.41 9.12
CA ASN A 24 0.80 -13.07 8.47
C ASN A 24 0.23 -11.79 9.11
N PHE A 25 -0.30 -10.83 8.32
CA PHE A 25 -0.85 -9.60 8.90
C PHE A 25 -2.00 -9.86 9.88
N ASN A 26 -2.76 -10.94 9.72
CA ASN A 26 -3.84 -11.33 10.64
C ASN A 26 -3.34 -11.75 12.04
N GLU A 27 -2.07 -12.12 12.18
CA GLU A 27 -1.46 -12.52 13.45
C GLU A 27 -0.91 -11.32 14.23
N LEU A 28 -0.85 -10.15 13.60
CA LEU A 28 -0.31 -8.93 14.20
C LEU A 28 -1.41 -8.15 14.95
N PRO A 29 -1.06 -7.46 16.06
CA PRO A 29 -1.96 -6.48 16.66
C PRO A 29 -2.34 -5.40 15.65
N THR A 30 -3.63 -5.01 15.63
CA THR A 30 -4.22 -4.08 14.65
C THR A 30 -3.37 -2.83 14.40
N LYS A 31 -2.89 -2.17 15.46
CA LYS A 31 -2.06 -0.96 15.34
C LYS A 31 -0.73 -1.21 14.62
N VAL A 32 -0.09 -2.35 14.90
CA VAL A 32 1.18 -2.75 14.27
C VAL A 32 0.94 -3.14 12.82
N ARG A 33 -0.11 -3.94 12.58
CA ARG A 33 -0.55 -4.37 11.26
C ARG A 33 -0.81 -3.19 10.33
N ASP A 34 -1.65 -2.25 10.76
CA ASP A 34 -2.09 -1.14 9.94
C ASP A 34 -0.94 -0.18 9.65
N SER A 35 -0.07 0.08 10.64
CA SER A 35 1.15 0.86 10.43
C SER A 35 2.08 0.23 9.39
N LEU A 36 2.23 -1.10 9.40
CA LEU A 36 3.06 -1.80 8.42
C LEU A 36 2.45 -1.79 7.03
N LEU A 37 1.13 -2.01 6.90
CA LEU A 37 0.39 -1.94 5.64
C LEU A 37 0.50 -0.55 5.01
N ILE A 38 0.32 0.52 5.80
CA ILE A 38 0.49 1.91 5.34
C ILE A 38 1.93 2.15 4.89
N LYS A 39 2.94 1.69 5.64
CA LYS A 39 4.35 1.84 5.25
C LYS A 39 4.70 1.10 3.95
N ILE A 40 4.01 -0.01 3.65
CA ILE A 40 4.17 -0.73 2.38
C ILE A 40 3.51 0.09 1.25
N ALA A 41 2.29 0.57 1.48
CA ALA A 41 1.54 1.36 0.52
C ALA A 41 2.23 2.72 0.19
N ASP A 42 2.80 3.41 1.20
CA ASP A 42 3.54 4.66 1.01
C ASP A 42 4.74 4.46 0.07
N ARG A 43 5.53 3.40 0.31
CA ARG A 43 6.67 3.05 -0.55
C ARG A 43 6.23 2.69 -1.97
N ALA A 44 5.08 2.04 -2.10
CA ALA A 44 4.49 1.73 -3.40
C ALA A 44 4.11 3.02 -4.14
N LEU A 45 3.42 3.95 -3.50
CA LEU A 45 3.03 5.21 -4.11
C LEU A 45 4.25 6.07 -4.45
N GLU A 46 5.26 6.15 -3.58
CA GLU A 46 6.50 6.87 -3.88
C GLU A 46 7.15 6.39 -5.20
N LYS A 47 7.15 5.07 -5.41
CA LYS A 47 7.70 4.43 -6.60
C LYS A 47 6.82 4.61 -7.83
N TYR A 48 5.51 4.37 -7.70
CA TYR A 48 4.61 4.20 -8.84
C TYR A 48 3.71 5.39 -9.14
N GLY A 49 3.45 6.29 -8.19
CA GLY A 49 2.55 7.43 -8.39
C GLY A 49 2.55 8.37 -7.18
N PRO A 50 3.66 9.07 -6.90
CA PRO A 50 3.86 9.80 -5.65
C PRO A 50 2.84 10.91 -5.43
N GLU A 51 2.39 11.55 -6.51
CA GLU A 51 1.45 12.68 -6.46
C GLU A 51 0.05 12.30 -5.95
N TYR A 52 -0.29 11.01 -5.95
CA TYR A 52 -1.56 10.49 -5.44
C TYR A 52 -1.56 10.27 -3.93
N ASN A 53 -0.41 10.34 -3.25
CA ASN A 53 -0.40 10.48 -1.80
C ASN A 53 -0.52 11.97 -1.44
N ARG A 54 -1.76 12.44 -1.25
CA ARG A 54 -2.04 13.86 -1.00
C ARG A 54 -1.62 14.34 0.39
N GLY A 55 -1.40 13.43 1.33
CA GLY A 55 -1.06 13.76 2.73
C GLY A 55 -2.18 14.48 3.50
N TYR A 56 -3.39 14.58 2.94
CA TYR A 56 -4.49 15.31 3.59
C TYR A 56 -5.10 14.54 4.77
N LEU A 57 -5.20 13.21 4.64
CA LEU A 57 -5.93 12.34 5.56
C LEU A 57 -5.12 11.07 5.82
N THR A 58 -5.29 10.50 7.01
CA THR A 58 -4.73 9.18 7.34
C THR A 58 -5.33 8.12 6.40
N PRO A 59 -4.51 7.25 5.80
CA PRO A 59 -5.02 6.18 4.94
C PRO A 59 -5.91 5.21 5.71
N ILE A 60 -6.96 4.71 5.05
CA ILE A 60 -7.91 3.76 5.63
C ILE A 60 -7.47 2.36 5.25
N VAL A 61 -7.26 1.50 6.26
CA VAL A 61 -6.94 0.08 6.07
C VAL A 61 -8.22 -0.75 6.19
N LYS A 62 -8.50 -1.61 5.20
CA LYS A 62 -9.67 -2.49 5.18
C LYS A 62 -9.27 -3.92 4.84
N PHE A 63 -9.84 -4.88 5.54
CA PHE A 63 -9.73 -6.30 5.16
C PHE A 63 -10.68 -6.60 4.01
N GLU A 64 -10.15 -7.17 2.92
CA GLU A 64 -10.91 -7.49 1.70
C GLU A 64 -11.44 -8.94 1.70
N GLY A 65 -11.12 -9.72 2.72
CA GLY A 65 -11.48 -11.14 2.76
C GLY A 65 -10.52 -12.00 1.95
N GLU A 66 -10.95 -13.23 1.69
CA GLU A 66 -10.22 -14.22 0.90
C GLU A 66 -10.65 -14.21 -0.56
N PHE A 67 -9.67 -14.33 -1.46
CA PHE A 67 -9.93 -14.51 -2.89
C PHE A 67 -10.58 -15.87 -3.13
N LYS A 68 -11.73 -15.85 -3.82
CA LYS A 68 -12.50 -17.07 -4.13
C LYS A 68 -12.02 -17.81 -5.39
N GLY A 69 -11.21 -17.16 -6.22
CA GLY A 69 -10.69 -17.72 -7.48
C GLY A 69 -9.42 -17.01 -7.95
N GLY A 70 -8.87 -17.46 -9.07
CA GLY A 70 -7.62 -16.96 -9.62
C GLY A 70 -6.38 -17.52 -8.90
N ILE A 71 -5.21 -16.96 -9.23
CA ILE A 71 -3.91 -17.44 -8.74
C ILE A 71 -3.71 -17.26 -7.23
N HIS A 72 -4.47 -16.36 -6.60
CA HIS A 72 -4.45 -16.09 -5.16
C HIS A 72 -5.58 -16.79 -4.39
N LYS A 73 -6.27 -17.77 -5.00
CA LYS A 73 -7.40 -18.45 -4.34
C LYS A 73 -7.00 -18.96 -2.95
N GLY A 74 -7.79 -18.59 -1.93
CA GLY A 74 -7.56 -18.93 -0.54
C GLY A 74 -6.57 -18.03 0.21
N GLU A 75 -5.90 -17.10 -0.47
CA GLU A 75 -5.19 -16.00 0.19
C GLU A 75 -6.18 -14.88 0.54
N SER A 76 -5.90 -14.15 1.62
CA SER A 76 -6.61 -12.94 1.97
C SER A 76 -5.79 -11.69 1.69
N ALA A 77 -6.45 -10.53 1.65
CA ALA A 77 -5.78 -9.26 1.39
C ALA A 77 -6.33 -8.11 2.24
N TYR A 78 -5.54 -7.05 2.28
CA TYR A 78 -5.94 -5.75 2.80
C TYR A 78 -5.86 -4.70 1.68
N SER A 79 -6.80 -3.75 1.69
CA SER A 79 -6.68 -2.53 0.91
C SER A 79 -6.28 -1.36 1.81
N ILE A 80 -5.44 -0.48 1.27
CA ILE A 80 -5.04 0.78 1.90
C ILE A 80 -5.51 1.90 0.98
N THR A 81 -6.47 2.69 1.45
CA THR A 81 -7.13 3.74 0.65
C THR A 81 -6.69 5.12 1.10
N TYR A 82 -6.14 5.90 0.16
CA TYR A 82 -5.76 7.29 0.32
C TYR A 82 -6.89 8.16 -0.20
N SER A 83 -7.56 8.87 0.70
CA SER A 83 -8.61 9.83 0.33
C SER A 83 -8.01 11.13 -0.21
N TYR A 84 -8.85 11.92 -0.87
CA TYR A 84 -8.52 13.29 -1.27
C TYR A 84 -9.54 14.27 -0.70
N ASP A 85 -9.20 15.55 -0.75
CA ASP A 85 -10.08 16.63 -0.33
C ASP A 85 -11.06 16.95 -1.48
N LYS A 86 -12.28 16.42 -1.39
CA LYS A 86 -13.37 16.62 -2.36
C LYS A 86 -13.82 18.08 -2.51
N SER A 87 -13.34 18.99 -1.66
CA SER A 87 -13.55 20.44 -1.82
C SER A 87 -12.54 21.09 -2.76
N LYS A 88 -11.36 20.48 -2.94
CA LYS A 88 -10.23 21.04 -3.73
C LYS A 88 -10.09 20.44 -5.12
N GLU A 89 -10.31 19.14 -5.22
CA GLU A 89 -10.09 18.37 -6.45
C GLU A 89 -11.18 17.33 -6.63
N LEU A 90 -11.29 16.79 -7.84
CA LEU A 90 -12.18 15.70 -8.19
C LEU A 90 -11.43 14.68 -9.03
N PHE A 91 -11.45 13.44 -8.53
CA PHE A 91 -10.95 12.25 -9.22
C PHE A 91 -12.13 11.49 -9.84
N GLU A 92 -11.81 10.61 -10.79
CA GLU A 92 -12.78 9.66 -11.37
C GLU A 92 -13.26 8.64 -10.33
N ARG A 93 -12.33 8.20 -9.46
CA ARG A 93 -12.64 7.34 -8.32
C ARG A 93 -12.86 8.18 -7.06
N ASP A 94 -13.57 7.62 -6.09
CA ASP A 94 -13.86 8.27 -4.81
C ASP A 94 -12.67 8.29 -3.83
N PHE A 95 -11.47 7.92 -4.31
CA PHE A 95 -10.18 7.96 -3.62
C PHE A 95 -9.07 8.46 -4.55
N SER A 96 -7.97 8.93 -3.97
CA SER A 96 -6.76 9.33 -4.70
C SER A 96 -5.92 8.11 -5.09
N ALA A 97 -5.72 7.17 -4.18
CA ALA A 97 -5.10 5.88 -4.49
C ALA A 97 -5.65 4.77 -3.60
N LYS A 98 -5.58 3.53 -4.10
CA LYS A 98 -5.87 2.32 -3.34
C LYS A 98 -4.82 1.26 -3.65
N VAL A 99 -4.15 0.77 -2.62
CA VAL A 99 -3.13 -0.29 -2.73
C VAL A 99 -3.67 -1.58 -2.14
N VAL A 100 -3.60 -2.68 -2.89
CA VAL A 100 -4.02 -4.01 -2.40
C VAL A 100 -2.80 -4.84 -2.08
N VAL A 101 -2.72 -5.34 -0.84
CA VAL A 101 -1.58 -6.11 -0.32
C VAL A 101 -2.05 -7.48 0.17
N VAL A 102 -1.38 -8.53 -0.29
CA VAL A 102 -1.66 -9.91 0.14
C VAL A 102 -1.20 -10.13 1.56
N ASN A 103 -2.07 -10.77 2.34
CA ASN A 103 -1.92 -10.94 3.77
C ASN A 103 -0.68 -11.74 4.20
N LYS A 104 -0.42 -12.88 3.54
CA LYS A 104 0.67 -13.79 3.89
C LYS A 104 2.00 -13.39 3.26
N SER A 105 2.00 -13.10 1.96
CA SER A 105 3.21 -12.81 1.20
C SER A 105 3.66 -11.35 1.28
N ARG A 106 2.80 -10.45 1.77
CA ARG A 106 3.01 -8.99 1.82
C ARG A 106 3.27 -8.34 0.47
N LYS A 107 3.02 -9.07 -0.63
CA LYS A 107 3.15 -8.57 -1.99
C LYS A 107 2.01 -7.62 -2.32
N ILE A 108 2.31 -6.61 -3.12
CA ILE A 108 1.31 -5.69 -3.66
C ILE A 108 0.75 -6.30 -4.93
N LEU A 109 -0.57 -6.47 -5.00
CA LEU A 109 -1.26 -6.94 -6.20
C LEU A 109 -1.48 -5.79 -7.16
N THR A 110 -2.15 -4.74 -6.68
CA THR A 110 -2.57 -3.61 -7.49
C THR A 110 -2.34 -2.28 -6.79
N ILE A 111 -2.20 -1.25 -7.61
CA ILE A 111 -2.41 0.14 -7.21
C ILE A 111 -3.45 0.71 -8.17
N ASP A 112 -4.62 1.06 -7.64
CA ASP A 112 -5.64 1.81 -8.36
C ASP A 112 -5.45 3.29 -8.06
N PHE A 113 -5.46 4.12 -9.10
CA PHE A 113 -5.30 5.57 -8.99
C PHE A 113 -6.63 6.28 -9.24
N GLY A 114 -6.79 7.44 -8.61
CA GLY A 114 -8.01 8.21 -8.65
C GLY A 114 -8.38 8.67 -10.06
N ASN A 115 -7.42 8.75 -10.98
CA ASN A 115 -7.64 9.09 -12.38
C ASN A 115 -8.27 7.96 -13.23
N GLY A 116 -8.72 6.87 -12.60
CA GLY A 116 -9.34 5.73 -13.29
C GLY A 116 -8.36 4.63 -13.70
N LEU A 117 -7.05 4.92 -13.74
CA LEU A 117 -6.03 3.95 -14.17
C LEU A 117 -5.51 3.10 -13.01
N SER A 118 -4.91 1.95 -13.34
CA SER A 118 -4.37 1.00 -12.37
C SER A 118 -3.06 0.37 -12.85
N TYR A 119 -2.22 -0.05 -11.91
CA TYR A 119 -1.10 -0.95 -12.17
C TYR A 119 -1.31 -2.31 -11.52
N LEU A 120 -1.10 -3.36 -12.30
CA LEU A 120 -0.95 -4.74 -11.81
C LEU A 120 0.51 -4.92 -11.36
N ILE A 121 0.81 -4.56 -10.12
CA ILE A 121 2.18 -4.47 -9.58
C ILE A 121 2.86 -5.83 -9.60
N GLU A 122 2.14 -6.88 -9.21
CA GLU A 122 2.70 -8.23 -9.19
C GLU A 122 3.25 -8.63 -10.56
N GLU A 123 2.54 -8.33 -11.65
CA GLU A 123 3.03 -8.63 -13.00
C GLU A 123 4.22 -7.76 -13.39
N ILE A 124 4.20 -6.47 -13.04
CA ILE A 124 5.30 -5.55 -13.33
C ILE A 124 6.59 -6.05 -12.67
N GLU A 125 6.51 -6.45 -11.40
CA GLU A 125 7.66 -6.95 -10.65
C GLU A 125 8.10 -8.34 -11.10
N MET A 126 7.17 -9.28 -11.32
CA MET A 126 7.51 -10.63 -11.81
C MET A 126 8.20 -10.61 -13.17
N LYS A 127 7.78 -9.73 -14.08
CA LYS A 127 8.31 -9.64 -15.44
C LYS A 127 9.47 -8.65 -15.57
N ASN A 128 9.93 -8.04 -14.47
CA ASN A 128 10.90 -6.95 -14.47
C ASN A 128 10.59 -5.88 -15.52
N LYS A 129 9.30 -5.58 -15.70
CA LYS A 129 8.85 -4.62 -16.72
C LYS A 129 9.29 -3.22 -16.30
N LYS A 130 9.84 -2.47 -17.26
CA LYS A 130 10.00 -1.03 -17.09
C LYS A 130 8.62 -0.43 -16.84
N HIS A 131 8.50 0.38 -15.80
CA HIS A 131 7.32 1.17 -15.51
C HIS A 131 7.67 2.65 -15.57
N LYS A 132 6.68 3.46 -15.91
CA LYS A 132 6.72 4.90 -15.67
C LYS A 132 5.93 5.18 -14.39
N LYS A 133 6.16 6.33 -13.78
CA LYS A 133 5.26 6.82 -12.74
C LYS A 133 3.89 7.09 -13.38
N MET A 134 2.82 6.79 -12.66
CA MET A 134 1.45 7.09 -13.07
C MET A 134 1.32 8.62 -13.20
N PRO A 135 0.94 9.14 -14.38
CA PRO A 135 0.68 10.56 -14.52
C PRO A 135 -0.42 10.99 -13.55
N PHE A 136 -0.19 12.09 -12.84
CA PHE A 136 -1.20 12.71 -12.01
C PHE A 136 -2.24 13.41 -12.88
N SER A 137 -3.52 13.17 -12.60
CA SER A 137 -4.62 13.85 -13.29
C SER A 137 -5.82 13.98 -12.36
N THR A 138 -6.27 15.22 -12.20
CA THR A 138 -7.50 15.58 -11.49
C THR A 138 -8.22 16.69 -12.23
N SER A 139 -9.52 16.80 -12.00
CA SER A 139 -10.26 18.01 -12.35
C SER A 139 -10.36 18.91 -11.12
N LYS A 140 -10.23 20.23 -11.32
CA LYS A 140 -10.60 21.20 -10.28
C LYS A 140 -12.12 21.23 -10.17
N LYS A 141 -12.64 21.25 -8.95
CA LYS A 141 -14.08 21.44 -8.74
C LYS A 141 -14.44 22.85 -9.23
N GLN A 142 -15.34 22.95 -10.20
CA GLN A 142 -15.88 24.25 -10.59
C GLN A 142 -16.58 24.86 -9.37
N GLU A 143 -16.22 26.09 -9.01
CA GLU A 143 -17.04 26.87 -8.10
C GLU A 143 -18.39 27.04 -8.77
N VAL A 144 -19.42 26.40 -8.20
CA VAL A 144 -20.79 26.63 -8.63
C VAL A 144 -21.07 28.09 -8.32
N TYR A 145 -21.06 28.95 -9.34
CA TYR A 145 -21.50 30.33 -9.21
C TYR A 145 -22.91 30.28 -8.64
N LYS A 146 -23.07 30.76 -7.39
CA LYS A 146 -24.38 30.99 -6.81
C LYS A 146 -24.99 32.15 -7.59
N LEU A 147 -25.95 31.82 -8.46
CA LEU A 147 -26.88 32.78 -9.06
C LEU A 147 -27.80 33.35 -7.98
#